data_AF-A0AAD7KN88-F1
#
_entry.id   AF-A0AAD7KN88-F1
#
_cell.length_a   1.000
_cell.length_b   1.000
_cell.length_c   1.000
_cell.angle_alpha   90.00
_cell.angle_beta   90.00
_cell.angle_gamma   90.00
#
_symmetry.space_group_name_H-M   'P 1'
#
loop_
_entity.id
_entity.type
_entity.pdbx_description
1 polymer ?
#
loop_
_entity_poly.entity_id
_entity_poly.type
_entity_poly.pdbx_seq_one_letter_code
_entity_poly.pdbx_strand_id
1 'polypeptide(L)'
;MSLVGKLEAEIEIKTPVEKFYNHLKSQNHIVPNASSDKVHSVEVREGDWETFGSVRFWKYTIEANLEVFKERVVVDEENKTVSLTAVEGNVLDVEIINQNWPFGISKS
;
A
#
# COMPACT_ATOMS: atom_id res chain seq x y z
N MET A 1 -22.16 -4.67 10.56
CA MET A 1 -21.24 -4.02 11.52
C MET A 1 -19.99 -3.68 10.75
N SER A 2 -19.59 -2.40 10.67
CA SER A 2 -18.36 -2.01 9.99
C SER A 2 -17.18 -2.18 10.95
N LEU A 3 -16.23 -3.06 10.62
CA LEU A 3 -14.96 -3.14 11.32
C LEU A 3 -14.11 -1.96 10.84
N VAL A 4 -13.79 -1.00 11.71
CA VAL A 4 -12.92 0.14 11.39
C VAL A 4 -11.73 0.09 12.32
N GLY A 5 -10.54 -0.07 11.76
CA GLY A 5 -9.26 0.01 12.47
C GLY A 5 -8.40 1.12 11.86
N LYS A 6 -7.63 1.81 12.70
CA LYS A 6 -6.65 2.81 12.27
C LYS A 6 -5.26 2.35 12.69
N LEU A 7 -4.35 2.24 11.73
CA LEU A 7 -2.94 1.95 11.96
C LEU A 7 -2.14 3.16 11.47
N GLU A 8 -1.23 3.66 12.31
CA GLU A 8 -0.34 4.78 11.97
C GLU A 8 1.09 4.40 12.30
N ALA A 9 2.01 4.75 11.41
CA ALA A 9 3.44 4.56 11.59
C ALA A 9 4.18 5.80 11.06
N GLU A 10 5.15 6.28 11.84
CA GLU A 10 6.02 7.38 11.45
C GLU A 10 7.41 6.82 11.10
N ILE A 11 7.93 7.20 9.93
CA ILE A 11 9.21 6.70 9.42
C ILE A 11 10.08 7.91 9.08
N GLU A 12 11.28 7.98 9.67
CA GLU A 12 12.24 9.03 9.35
C GLU A 12 12.97 8.70 8.04
N ILE A 13 12.83 9.58 7.04
CA ILE A 13 13.42 9.39 5.71
C ILE A 13 14.60 10.35 5.55
N LYS A 14 15.79 9.80 5.28
CA LYS A 14 17.03 10.59 5.04
C LYS A 14 17.09 11.27 3.67
N THR A 15 16.12 10.98 2.80
CA THR A 15 16.03 11.50 1.43
C THR A 15 15.22 12.81 1.42
N PRO A 16 15.53 13.78 0.54
CA PRO A 16 14.72 14.99 0.41
C PRO A 16 13.23 14.68 0.20
N VAL A 17 12.38 15.40 0.93
CA VAL A 17 10.91 15.21 0.92
C VAL A 17 10.35 15.26 -0.50
N GLU A 18 10.80 16.20 -1.33
CA GLU A 18 10.33 16.35 -2.72
C GLU A 18 10.66 15.12 -3.58
N LYS A 19 11.83 14.50 -3.36
CA LYS A 19 12.23 13.32 -4.09
C LYS A 19 11.39 12.10 -3.68
N PHE A 20 11.11 11.96 -2.38
CA PHE A 20 10.23 10.90 -1.88
C PHE A 20 8.76 11.11 -2.30
N TYR A 21 8.29 12.35 -2.26
CA TYR A 21 6.97 12.73 -2.72
C TYR A 21 6.78 12.44 -4.21
N ASN A 22 7.73 12.84 -5.06
CA ASN A 22 7.71 12.52 -6.49
C ASN A 22 7.77 11.00 -6.73
N HIS A 23 8.50 10.27 -5.88
CA HIS A 23 8.55 8.81 -5.96
C HIS A 23 7.17 8.17 -5.75
N LEU A 24 6.48 8.57 -4.68
CA LEU A 24 5.11 8.12 -4.39
C LEU A 24 4.09 8.63 -5.41
N LYS A 25 4.28 9.85 -5.92
CA LYS A 25 3.40 10.48 -6.90
C LYS A 25 3.46 9.80 -8.25
N SER A 26 4.63 9.58 -8.85
CA SER A 26 4.73 9.15 -10.26
C SER A 26 5.74 8.05 -10.56
N GLN A 27 6.67 7.74 -9.65
CA GLN A 27 7.76 6.78 -9.92
C GLN A 27 7.57 5.40 -9.26
N ASN A 28 6.33 4.98 -9.02
CA ASN A 28 6.04 3.71 -8.36
C ASN A 28 6.45 2.48 -9.18
N HIS A 29 6.65 2.63 -10.49
CA HIS A 29 7.21 1.60 -11.36
C HIS A 29 8.64 1.17 -10.98
N ILE A 30 9.34 1.94 -10.13
CA ILE A 30 10.69 1.60 -9.64
C ILE A 30 10.62 0.63 -8.45
N VAL A 31 9.48 0.53 -7.74
CA VAL A 31 9.33 -0.29 -6.54
C VAL A 31 9.66 -1.77 -6.77
N PRO A 32 9.24 -2.42 -7.87
CA PRO A 32 9.65 -3.80 -8.16
C PRO A 32 11.17 -3.97 -8.31
N ASN A 33 11.88 -2.95 -8.80
CA ASN A 33 13.34 -3.01 -8.89
C ASN A 33 14.02 -2.83 -7.53
N ALA A 34 13.39 -2.06 -6.63
CA ALA A 34 13.91 -1.81 -5.28
C ALA A 34 13.60 -2.96 -4.30
N SER A 35 12.49 -3.67 -4.48
CA SER A 35 12.06 -4.79 -3.63
C SER A 35 11.48 -5.91 -4.48
N SER A 36 12.31 -6.46 -5.38
CA SER A 36 11.93 -7.55 -6.28
C SER A 36 11.59 -8.86 -5.56
N ASP A 37 11.97 -8.97 -4.28
CA ASP A 37 11.64 -10.08 -3.40
C ASP A 37 10.16 -10.08 -2.98
N LYS A 38 9.53 -8.90 -2.92
CA LYS A 38 8.15 -8.73 -2.43
C LYS A 38 7.22 -8.18 -3.50
N VAL A 39 7.66 -7.24 -4.31
CA VAL A 39 6.86 -6.60 -5.36
C VAL A 39 7.39 -7.03 -6.71
N HIS A 40 6.54 -7.68 -7.50
CA HIS A 40 6.90 -8.26 -8.80
C HIS A 40 6.64 -7.30 -9.94
N SER A 41 5.51 -6.58 -9.89
CA SER A 41 5.17 -5.59 -10.90
C SER A 41 4.22 -4.51 -10.36
N VAL A 42 4.35 -3.32 -10.95
CA VAL A 42 3.41 -2.21 -10.78
C VAL A 42 3.09 -1.65 -12.16
N GLU A 43 1.81 -1.67 -12.50
CA GLU A 43 1.31 -1.26 -13.81
C GLU A 43 0.19 -0.26 -13.64
N VAL A 44 0.15 0.82 -14.44
CA VAL A 44 -1.04 1.66 -14.53
C VAL A 44 -2.06 0.97 -15.43
N ARG A 45 -3.28 0.77 -14.92
CA ARG A 45 -4.39 0.18 -15.67
C ARG A 45 -5.35 1.23 -16.21
N GLU A 46 -5.57 2.30 -15.47
CA GLU A 46 -6.43 3.42 -15.86
C GLU A 46 -5.70 4.74 -15.60
N GLY A 47 -5.67 5.62 -16.61
CA GLY A 47 -4.95 6.89 -16.57
C GLY A 47 -3.46 6.72 -16.87
N ASP A 48 -2.64 7.52 -16.19
CA ASP A 48 -1.18 7.51 -16.30
C ASP A 48 -0.52 7.73 -14.93
N TRP A 49 0.80 7.85 -14.88
CA TRP A 49 1.53 7.99 -13.61
C TRP A 49 1.40 9.39 -12.97
N GLU A 50 0.90 10.39 -13.71
CA GLU A 50 0.91 11.78 -13.29
C GLU A 50 -0.50 12.34 -13.02
N THR A 51 -1.53 11.71 -13.58
CA THR A 51 -2.93 12.08 -13.49
C THR A 51 -3.51 11.67 -12.15
N PHE A 52 -4.24 12.60 -11.53
CA PHE A 52 -4.97 12.34 -10.30
C PHE A 52 -6.16 11.42 -10.55
N GLY A 53 -6.32 10.41 -9.71
CA GLY A 53 -7.36 9.40 -9.85
C GLY A 53 -6.94 8.17 -10.67
N SER A 54 -5.70 8.12 -11.16
CA SER A 54 -5.19 6.93 -11.86
C SER A 54 -5.24 5.69 -10.99
N VAL A 55 -5.53 4.56 -11.63
CA VAL A 55 -5.59 3.25 -11.00
C VAL A 55 -4.36 2.44 -11.34
N ARG A 56 -3.66 2.00 -10.30
CA ARG A 56 -2.46 1.16 -10.38
C ARG A 56 -2.79 -0.26 -9.95
N PHE A 57 -2.19 -1.20 -10.64
CA PHE A 57 -2.27 -2.62 -10.36
C PHE A 57 -0.92 -3.10 -9.83
N TRP A 58 -0.96 -3.72 -8.67
CA TRP A 58 0.20 -4.23 -7.96
C TRP A 58 0.14 -5.75 -7.94
N LYS A 59 1.29 -6.37 -8.22
CA LYS A 59 1.49 -7.80 -8.05
C LYS A 59 2.62 -8.00 -7.06
N TYR A 60 2.33 -8.67 -5.96
CA TYR A 60 3.26 -8.80 -4.84
C TYR A 60 3.14 -10.18 -4.19
N THR A 61 4.07 -10.52 -3.31
CA THR A 61 4.06 -11.76 -2.56
C THR A 61 4.19 -11.48 -1.07
N ILE A 62 3.26 -12.02 -0.30
CA ILE A 62 3.30 -12.06 1.17
C ILE A 62 3.31 -13.53 1.56
N GLU A 63 4.27 -13.94 2.40
CA GLU A 63 4.33 -15.31 2.95
C GLU A 63 4.19 -16.42 1.90
N ALA A 64 4.85 -16.24 0.75
CA ALA A 64 4.82 -17.13 -0.42
C ALA A 64 3.50 -17.17 -1.21
N ASN A 65 2.47 -16.41 -0.82
CA ASN A 65 1.24 -16.25 -1.58
C ASN A 65 1.39 -15.09 -2.56
N LEU A 66 1.11 -15.36 -3.83
CA LEU A 66 1.06 -14.34 -4.86
C LEU A 66 -0.29 -13.62 -4.80
N GLU A 67 -0.24 -12.33 -4.52
CA GLU A 67 -1.42 -11.50 -4.34
C GLU A 67 -1.40 -10.33 -5.31
N VAL A 68 -2.59 -9.78 -5.53
CA VAL A 68 -2.79 -8.60 -6.37
C VAL A 68 -3.69 -7.60 -5.66
N PHE A 69 -3.38 -6.32 -5.81
CA PHE A 69 -4.31 -5.25 -5.43
C PHE A 69 -4.31 -4.13 -6.47
N LYS A 70 -5.46 -3.47 -6.57
CA LYS A 70 -5.66 -2.24 -7.31
C LYS A 70 -5.76 -1.09 -6.33
N GLU A 71 -5.03 -0.03 -6.58
CA GLU A 71 -5.14 1.22 -5.82
C GLU A 71 -5.51 2.37 -6.74
N ARG A 72 -6.21 3.35 -6.17
CA ARG A 72 -6.43 4.66 -6.76
C ARG A 72 -5.53 5.66 -6.05
N VAL A 73 -4.84 6.48 -6.83
CA VAL A 73 -3.94 7.51 -6.31
C VAL A 73 -4.60 8.88 -6.39
N VAL A 74 -4.70 9.54 -5.25
CA VAL A 74 -5.15 10.93 -5.13
C VAL A 74 -4.00 11.73 -4.55
N VAL A 75 -3.70 12.86 -5.15
CA VAL A 75 -2.60 13.71 -4.72
C VAL A 75 -3.16 15.08 -4.41
N ASP A 76 -2.76 15.59 -3.26
CA ASP A 76 -3.00 16.94 -2.82
C ASP A 76 -1.66 17.68 -2.88
N GLU A 77 -1.51 18.56 -3.88
CA GLU A 77 -0.29 19.34 -4.08
C GLU A 77 -0.15 20.47 -3.06
N GLU A 78 -1.26 21.00 -2.55
CA GLU A 78 -1.28 22.09 -1.56
C GLU A 78 -0.74 21.59 -0.21
N ASN A 79 -1.21 20.42 0.22
CA ASN A 79 -0.77 19.77 1.46
C ASN A 79 0.40 18.81 1.28
N LYS A 80 0.97 18.70 0.07
CA LYS A 80 2.00 17.71 -0.30
C LYS A 80 1.67 16.29 0.21
N THR A 81 0.41 15.90 0.08
CA THR A 81 -0.09 14.62 0.57
C THR A 81 -0.41 13.69 -0.61
N VAL A 82 -0.02 12.41 -0.50
CA VAL A 82 -0.41 11.36 -1.45
C VAL A 82 -1.30 10.38 -0.72
N SER A 83 -2.52 10.19 -1.20
CA SER A 83 -3.48 9.22 -0.68
C SER A 83 -3.60 8.06 -1.65
N LEU A 84 -3.28 6.86 -1.16
CA LEU A 84 -3.40 5.60 -1.88
C LEU A 84 -4.60 4.84 -1.31
N THR A 85 -5.64 4.63 -2.12
CA THR A 85 -6.86 3.93 -1.69
C THR A 85 -6.98 2.62 -2.44
N ALA A 86 -7.01 1.49 -1.72
CA ALA A 86 -7.27 0.20 -2.33
C ALA A 86 -8.73 0.16 -2.87
N VAL A 87 -8.88 -0.20 -4.14
CA VAL A 87 -10.16 -0.31 -4.84
C VAL A 87 -10.61 -1.76 -4.91
N GLU A 88 -9.66 -2.67 -5.20
CA GLU A 88 -9.87 -4.11 -5.29
C GLU A 88 -8.59 -4.83 -4.87
N GLY A 89 -8.67 -6.09 -4.47
CA GLY A 89 -7.48 -6.91 -4.23
C GLY A 89 -7.67 -7.92 -3.12
N ASN A 90 -6.74 -8.88 -3.04
CA ASN A 90 -6.74 -9.91 -2.00
C ASN A 90 -6.74 -9.30 -0.58
N VAL A 91 -6.10 -8.13 -0.42
CA VAL A 91 -6.05 -7.35 0.83
C VAL A 91 -7.41 -6.78 1.28
N LEU A 92 -8.41 -6.71 0.39
CA LEU A 92 -9.77 -6.28 0.74
C LEU A 92 -10.69 -7.46 1.03
N ASP A 93 -10.29 -8.68 0.64
CA ASP A 93 -11.03 -9.93 0.86
C ASP A 93 -10.84 -10.49 2.28
N VAL A 94 -10.59 -9.58 3.23
CA VAL A 94 -10.40 -9.88 4.65
C VAL A 94 -11.76 -10.17 5.26
N GLU A 95 -12.31 -11.35 4.97
CA GLU A 95 -13.35 -11.96 5.79
C GLU A 95 -12.78 -12.15 7.21
N ILE A 96 -13.21 -11.27 8.12
CA ILE A 96 -13.17 -11.43 9.58
C ILE A 96 -11.84 -12.00 10.08
N ILE A 97 -10.87 -11.13 10.35
CA ILE A 97 -9.76 -11.50 11.22
C ILE A 97 -10.31 -11.71 12.64
N ASN A 98 -10.82 -12.92 12.93
CA ASN A 98 -11.04 -13.40 14.28
C ASN A 98 -9.66 -13.63 14.90
N GLN A 99 -9.03 -12.55 15.38
CA GLN A 99 -7.83 -12.67 16.21
C GLN A 99 -8.23 -13.17 17.59
N ASN A 100 -8.37 -14.49 17.72
CA ASN A 100 -8.39 -15.15 19.01
C ASN A 100 -6.93 -15.36 19.45
N TRP A 101 -6.37 -14.37 20.14
CA TRP A 101 -5.05 -14.49 20.74
C TRP A 101 -5.16 -15.27 22.06
N PRO A 102 -4.55 -16.47 22.22
CA PRO A 102 -4.51 -17.12 23.51
C PRO A 102 -3.51 -16.37 24.39
N PHE A 103 -3.99 -15.40 25.17
CA PHE A 103 -3.22 -14.91 26.32
C PHE A 103 -3.18 -16.01 27.38
N GLY A 104 -2.15 -16.85 27.31
CA GLY A 104 -1.78 -17.74 28.41
C GLY A 104 -1.30 -16.90 29.58
N ILE A 105 -2.16 -16.74 30.59
CA ILE A 105 -1.75 -16.23 31.90
C ILE A 105 -0.86 -17.31 32.53
N SER A 106 0.45 -17.13 32.43
CA SER A 106 1.40 -17.87 33.27
C SER A 106 1.10 -17.54 34.72
N LYS A 107 0.64 -18.53 35.48
CA LYS A 107 0.48 -18.48 36.93
C LYS A 107 1.35 -19.60 37.52
N SER A 108 2.59 -19.28 37.87
CA SER A 108 3.34 -19.85 39.00
C SER A 108 4.67 -19.14 39.15
#